data_AF-A0A662Q5X6-F1
#
_entry.id   AF-A0A662Q5X6-F1
#
_cell.length_a   1.000
_cell.length_b   1.000
_cell.length_c   1.000
_cell.angle_alpha   90.00
_cell.angle_beta   90.00
_cell.angle_gamma   90.00
#
_symmetry.space_group_name_H-M   'P 1'
#
loop_
_entity.id
_entity.type
_entity.pdbx_description
1 polymer ?
#
loop_
_entity_poly.entity_id
_entity_poly.type
_entity_poly.pdbx_seq_one_letter_code
_entity_poly.pdbx_strand_id
1 'polypeptide(L)'
;MGKKDLAFIATTLVLVILLAFSSYAYFSLGLKYRSLKEDYESLGEEYVQLESRYRTLLKNYTELKTSYRKLDEELTSLSLEYQRLKGDHQELQDEYDSLKAKYEEIAAENQELQSRYLRLNESYSELAKDYQVLQEKYAELEASYGDLGGRIADLRSKLEAISLRVLISGEVFKLVLNQSRIDEIDEIVHEELGLSPDSPPRVKALKVFEWITLNTQYVRDQYHPYYQSGILDYAEEYLEPVNETLSLGEGDCEDLAVLAYAMLRAVLREGEEIYLIVLNSIEIRHVAVLYKSDDKFLIIDPAGSYISDALAAFQMVIRRMPTGELMLVTLIPISINPKVKSWLIEQGFAEINYLKSEDRSPTVPGKFSNIEDTITSWIDHWRDEMPGAYVYMVANETYTRTFQSTSDFINWIKG
;
A
#
# COMPACT_ATOMS: atom_id res chain seq x y z
N MET A 1 141.74 60.11 136.62
CA MET A 1 141.46 58.92 135.79
C MET A 1 142.74 58.51 135.09
N GLY A 2 143.17 57.25 135.29
CA GLY A 2 144.41 56.71 134.71
C GLY A 2 144.17 56.08 133.33
N LYS A 3 145.23 55.90 132.51
CA LYS A 3 145.14 55.31 131.15
C LYS A 3 144.36 53.98 131.06
N LYS A 4 144.30 53.20 132.16
CA LYS A 4 143.53 51.94 132.24
C LYS A 4 142.01 52.16 132.22
N ASP A 5 141.52 53.24 132.84
CA ASP A 5 140.10 53.57 132.87
C ASP A 5 139.60 53.95 131.47
N LEU A 6 140.43 54.66 130.70
CA LEU A 6 140.11 55.09 129.32
C LEU A 6 140.07 53.90 128.33
N ALA A 7 140.97 52.92 128.47
CA ALA A 7 141.01 51.72 127.63
C ALA A 7 139.79 50.81 127.86
N PHE A 8 139.34 50.67 129.11
CA PHE A 8 138.13 49.90 129.47
C PHE A 8 136.85 50.57 128.93
N ILE A 9 136.76 51.90 129.00
CA ILE A 9 135.64 52.67 128.43
C ILE A 9 135.62 52.55 126.89
N ALA A 10 136.78 52.59 126.23
CA ALA A 10 136.87 52.47 124.77
C ALA A 10 136.48 51.06 124.26
N THR A 11 136.96 50.00 124.91
CA THR A 11 136.60 48.61 124.52
C THR A 11 135.13 48.31 124.75
N THR A 12 134.56 48.76 125.87
CA THR A 12 133.12 48.63 126.15
C THR A 12 132.27 49.40 125.14
N LEU A 13 132.68 50.62 124.74
CA LEU A 13 131.99 51.40 123.71
C LEU A 13 131.98 50.69 122.34
N VAL A 14 133.12 50.13 121.91
CA VAL A 14 133.23 49.37 120.66
C VAL A 14 132.33 48.13 120.69
N LEU A 15 132.30 47.42 121.83
CA LEU A 15 131.44 46.26 122.03
C LEU A 15 129.96 46.64 121.95
N VAL A 16 129.55 47.76 122.57
CA VAL A 16 128.19 48.28 122.47
C VAL A 16 127.84 48.66 121.03
N ILE A 17 128.75 49.30 120.29
CA ILE A 17 128.54 49.63 118.87
C ILE A 17 128.40 48.37 118.01
N LEU A 18 129.24 47.36 118.22
CA LEU A 18 129.16 46.08 117.51
C LEU A 18 127.86 45.33 117.84
N LEU A 19 127.44 45.35 119.12
CA LEU A 19 126.15 44.79 119.54
C LEU A 19 124.98 45.56 118.94
N ALA A 20 125.04 46.89 118.88
CA ALA A 20 124.02 47.72 118.26
C ALA A 20 123.96 47.51 116.74
N PHE A 21 125.11 47.43 116.06
CA PHE A 21 125.19 47.17 114.62
C PHE A 21 124.73 45.75 114.28
N SER A 22 125.16 44.74 115.04
CA SER A 22 124.70 43.36 114.85
C SER A 22 123.20 43.21 115.16
N SER A 23 122.70 43.89 116.20
CA SER A 23 121.27 43.98 116.47
C SER A 23 120.51 44.65 115.34
N TYR A 24 121.05 45.74 114.76
CA TYR A 24 120.45 46.43 113.62
C TYR A 24 120.48 45.56 112.36
N ALA A 25 121.61 44.89 112.07
CA ALA A 25 121.75 43.99 110.93
C ALA A 25 120.81 42.78 111.07
N TYR A 26 120.68 42.22 112.27
CA TYR A 26 119.74 41.15 112.58
C TYR A 26 118.29 41.62 112.43
N PHE A 27 117.97 42.82 112.92
CA PHE A 27 116.64 43.41 112.76
C PHE A 27 116.32 43.68 111.27
N SER A 28 117.26 44.26 110.52
CA SER A 28 117.15 44.52 109.08
C SER A 28 117.00 43.22 108.28
N LEU A 29 117.77 42.18 108.59
CA LEU A 29 117.65 40.86 107.98
C LEU A 29 116.30 40.22 108.35
N GLY A 30 115.85 40.39 109.59
CA GLY A 30 114.53 39.96 110.04
C GLY A 30 113.39 40.64 109.27
N LEU A 31 113.52 41.93 108.95
CA LEU A 31 112.56 42.65 108.10
C LEU A 31 112.58 42.12 106.65
N LYS A 32 113.76 41.92 106.05
CA LYS A 32 113.88 41.35 104.70
C LYS A 32 113.32 39.93 104.62
N TYR A 33 113.58 39.11 105.63
CA TYR A 33 113.03 37.75 105.72
C TYR A 33 111.51 37.78 105.83
N ARG A 34 110.95 38.68 106.66
CA ARG A 34 109.49 38.87 106.73
C ARG A 34 108.90 39.29 105.38
N SER A 35 109.49 40.29 104.72
CA SER A 35 109.06 40.73 103.39
C SER A 35 109.11 39.60 102.36
N LEU A 36 110.22 38.85 102.30
CA LEU A 36 110.35 37.73 101.37
C LEU A 36 109.36 36.59 101.67
N LYS A 37 109.07 36.36 102.95
CA LYS A 37 108.07 35.39 103.38
C LYS A 37 106.67 35.83 102.96
N GLU A 38 106.33 37.10 103.16
CA GLU A 38 105.07 37.70 102.70
C GLU A 38 104.94 37.62 101.16
N ASP A 39 106.01 37.94 100.41
CA ASP A 39 106.04 37.82 98.95
C ASP A 39 105.87 36.35 98.49
N TYR A 40 106.52 35.40 99.18
CA TYR A 40 106.39 33.97 98.89
C TYR A 40 104.96 33.46 99.18
N GLU A 41 104.37 33.88 100.29
CA GLU A 41 102.98 33.58 100.64
C GLU A 41 102.02 34.17 99.59
N SER A 42 102.23 35.42 99.17
CA SER A 42 101.45 36.08 98.11
C SER A 42 101.57 35.37 96.76
N LEU A 43 102.78 34.97 96.36
CA LEU A 43 102.98 34.22 95.11
C LEU A 43 102.34 32.83 95.18
N GLY A 44 102.35 32.20 96.36
CA GLY A 44 101.63 30.96 96.61
C GLY A 44 100.12 31.11 96.41
N GLU A 45 99.54 32.20 96.90
CA GLU A 45 98.12 32.52 96.69
C GLU A 45 97.81 32.80 95.20
N GLU A 46 98.65 33.58 94.50
CA GLU A 46 98.51 33.83 93.06
C GLU A 46 98.59 32.54 92.24
N TYR A 47 99.50 31.62 92.58
CA TYR A 47 99.62 30.32 91.94
C TYR A 47 98.34 29.49 92.10
N VAL A 48 97.78 29.43 93.32
CA VAL A 48 96.52 28.73 93.59
C VAL A 48 95.37 29.35 92.79
N GLN A 49 95.31 30.68 92.69
CA GLN A 49 94.30 31.36 91.87
C GLN A 49 94.46 31.07 90.38
N LEU A 50 95.68 31.08 89.85
CA LEU A 50 95.97 30.77 88.45
C LEU A 50 95.63 29.31 88.12
N GLU A 51 95.99 28.38 89.01
CA GLU A 51 95.64 26.96 88.88
C GLU A 51 94.11 26.78 88.86
N SER A 52 93.39 27.47 89.73
CA SER A 52 91.92 27.48 89.73
C SER A 52 91.34 27.99 88.40
N ARG A 53 91.82 29.13 87.90
CA ARG A 53 91.39 29.69 86.61
C ARG A 53 91.70 28.74 85.44
N TYR A 54 92.87 28.10 85.45
CA TYR A 54 93.24 27.11 84.43
C TYR A 54 92.29 25.91 84.45
N ARG A 55 91.97 25.37 85.64
CA ARG A 55 91.00 24.27 85.78
C ARG A 55 89.61 24.67 85.28
N THR A 56 89.14 25.88 85.58
CA THR A 56 87.88 26.41 85.05
C THR A 56 87.91 26.55 83.53
N LEU A 57 88.98 27.10 82.95
CA LEU A 57 89.11 27.25 81.52
C LEU A 57 89.14 25.90 80.79
N LEU A 58 89.84 24.90 81.34
CA LEU A 58 89.88 23.55 80.81
C LEU A 58 88.50 22.90 80.82
N LYS A 59 87.72 23.10 81.90
CA LYS A 59 86.34 22.64 81.99
C LYS A 59 85.47 23.30 80.90
N ASN A 60 85.50 24.63 80.79
CA ASN A 60 84.74 25.36 79.78
C ASN A 60 85.12 24.95 78.35
N TYR A 61 86.41 24.76 78.07
CA TYR A 61 86.89 24.27 76.77
C TYR A 61 86.30 22.88 76.45
N THR A 62 86.25 22.00 77.45
CA THR A 62 85.72 20.64 77.28
C THR A 62 84.21 20.68 77.00
N GLU A 63 83.46 21.49 77.75
CA GLU A 63 82.01 21.70 77.56
C GLU A 63 81.69 22.31 76.18
N LEU A 64 82.49 23.29 75.75
CA LEU A 64 82.35 23.91 74.44
C LEU A 64 82.65 22.91 73.31
N LYS A 65 83.71 22.10 73.45
CA LYS A 65 84.05 21.04 72.49
C LYS A 65 82.93 20.01 72.37
N THR A 66 82.32 19.61 73.49
CA THR A 66 81.16 18.71 73.48
C THR A 66 79.95 19.35 72.80
N SER A 67 79.68 20.62 73.06
CA SER A 67 78.57 21.36 72.45
C SER A 67 78.75 21.51 70.94
N TYR A 68 79.97 21.82 70.49
CA TYR A 68 80.32 21.86 69.07
C TYR A 68 80.07 20.52 68.38
N ARG A 69 80.48 19.40 69.01
CA ARG A 69 80.25 18.06 68.45
C ARG A 69 78.76 17.74 68.29
N LYS A 70 77.93 18.13 69.26
CA LYS A 70 76.47 17.95 69.16
C LYS A 70 75.87 18.76 68.01
N LEU A 71 76.30 20.03 67.87
CA LEU A 71 75.82 20.88 66.80
C LEU A 71 76.21 20.35 65.41
N ASP A 72 77.43 19.79 65.28
CA ASP A 72 77.90 19.15 64.04
C ASP A 72 77.09 17.89 63.69
N GLU A 73 76.75 17.08 64.70
CA GLU A 73 75.85 15.92 64.57
C GLU A 73 74.43 16.35 64.15
N GLU A 74 73.86 17.39 64.76
CA GLU A 74 72.55 17.96 64.42
C GLU A 74 72.52 18.55 63.00
N LEU A 75 73.55 19.30 62.60
CA LEU A 75 73.66 19.88 61.27
C LEU A 75 73.73 18.78 60.19
N THR A 76 74.46 17.70 60.47
CA THR A 76 74.54 16.53 59.58
C THR A 76 73.17 15.87 59.44
N SER A 77 72.45 15.66 60.56
CA SER A 77 71.10 15.10 60.54
C SER A 77 70.12 15.96 59.74
N LEU A 78 70.13 17.28 59.97
CA LEU A 78 69.26 18.22 59.26
C LEU A 78 69.55 18.25 57.76
N SER A 79 70.82 18.17 57.37
CA SER A 79 71.23 18.08 55.96
C SER A 79 70.67 16.83 55.29
N LEU A 80 70.72 15.67 55.96
CA LEU A 80 70.15 14.42 55.45
C LEU A 80 68.62 14.49 55.32
N GLU A 81 67.94 15.05 56.33
CA GLU A 81 66.49 15.24 56.30
C GLU A 81 66.06 16.18 55.17
N TYR A 82 66.80 17.27 54.96
CA TYR A 82 66.58 18.18 53.84
C TYR A 82 66.71 17.47 52.48
N GLN A 83 67.75 16.64 52.30
CA GLN A 83 67.91 15.89 51.05
C GLN A 83 66.78 14.89 50.83
N ARG A 84 66.32 14.22 51.89
CA ARG A 84 65.16 13.32 51.82
C ARG A 84 63.90 14.07 51.43
N LEU A 85 63.58 15.17 52.12
CA LEU A 85 62.38 15.95 51.83
C LEU A 85 62.41 16.53 50.40
N LYS A 86 63.59 16.91 49.91
CA LYS A 86 63.77 17.32 48.52
C LYS A 86 63.48 16.18 47.53
N GLY A 87 63.88 14.95 47.86
CA GLY A 87 63.54 13.75 47.10
C GLY A 87 62.04 13.47 47.10
N ASP A 88 61.43 13.41 48.28
CA ASP A 88 59.99 13.18 48.45
C ASP A 88 59.16 14.24 47.70
N HIS A 89 59.60 15.51 47.69
CA HIS A 89 58.95 16.57 46.93
C HIS A 89 59.03 16.35 45.41
N GLN A 90 60.18 15.89 44.90
CA GLN A 90 60.33 15.59 43.48
C GLN A 90 59.46 14.41 43.07
N GLU A 91 59.41 13.34 43.86
CA GLU A 91 58.54 12.18 43.60
C GLU A 91 57.07 12.60 43.56
N LEU A 92 56.62 13.43 44.52
CA LEU A 92 55.25 13.94 44.54
C LEU A 92 54.93 14.83 43.32
N GLN A 93 55.90 15.64 42.87
CA GLN A 93 55.75 16.46 41.67
C GLN A 93 55.59 15.59 40.42
N ASP A 94 56.39 14.53 40.29
CA ASP A 94 56.32 13.60 39.17
C ASP A 94 54.98 12.81 39.17
N GLU A 95 54.50 12.40 40.35
CA GLU A 95 53.18 11.77 40.51
C GLU A 95 52.04 12.71 40.11
N TYR A 96 52.11 13.98 40.55
CA TYR A 96 51.13 15.00 40.19
C TYR A 96 51.07 15.23 38.67
N ASP A 97 52.23 15.36 38.03
CA ASP A 97 52.29 15.58 36.57
C ASP A 97 51.77 14.34 35.80
N SER A 98 52.06 13.13 36.29
CA SER A 98 51.49 11.89 35.73
C SER A 98 49.96 11.82 35.87
N LEU A 99 49.42 12.18 37.04
CA LEU A 99 47.98 12.17 37.28
C LEU A 99 47.27 13.23 36.43
N LYS A 100 47.88 14.41 36.30
CA LYS A 100 47.36 15.48 35.45
C LYS A 100 47.27 15.05 33.98
N ALA A 101 48.31 14.40 33.45
CA ALA A 101 48.30 13.88 32.08
C ALA A 101 47.18 12.84 31.86
N LYS A 102 47.00 11.89 32.79
CA LYS A 102 45.89 10.92 32.73
C LYS A 102 44.52 11.57 32.78
N TYR A 103 44.35 12.61 33.60
CA TYR A 103 43.10 13.36 33.65
C TYR A 103 42.80 14.05 32.32
N GLU A 104 43.79 14.68 31.71
CA GLU A 104 43.63 15.34 30.40
C GLU A 104 43.29 14.33 29.29
N GLU A 105 43.88 13.14 29.31
CA GLU A 105 43.56 12.04 28.40
C GLU A 105 42.10 11.56 28.55
N ILE A 106 41.68 11.24 29.77
CA ILE A 106 40.30 10.82 30.06
C ILE A 106 39.28 11.91 29.68
N ALA A 107 39.61 13.18 29.92
CA ALA A 107 38.75 14.29 29.54
C ALA A 107 38.56 14.36 28.01
N ALA A 108 39.62 14.15 27.24
CA ALA A 108 39.56 14.11 25.78
C ALA A 108 38.74 12.90 25.27
N GLU A 109 38.97 11.71 25.83
CA GLU A 109 38.20 10.51 25.48
C GLU A 109 36.71 10.67 25.77
N ASN A 110 36.35 11.28 26.89
CA ASN A 110 34.96 11.54 27.26
C ASN A 110 34.29 12.53 26.29
N GLN A 111 35.01 13.57 25.85
CA GLN A 111 34.51 14.49 24.84
C GLN A 111 34.29 13.81 23.48
N GLU A 112 35.19 12.90 23.10
CA GLU A 112 35.02 12.10 21.88
C GLU A 112 33.81 11.17 22.00
N LEU A 113 33.65 10.49 23.13
CA LEU A 113 32.52 9.60 23.39
C LEU A 113 31.19 10.35 23.34
N GLN A 114 31.12 11.53 23.96
CA GLN A 114 29.94 12.40 23.88
C GLN A 114 29.61 12.77 22.43
N SER A 115 30.62 13.09 21.63
CA SER A 115 30.44 13.41 20.20
C SER A 115 29.95 12.20 19.40
N ARG A 116 30.46 10.99 19.69
CA ARG A 116 29.99 9.74 19.08
C ARG A 116 28.54 9.44 19.46
N TYR A 117 28.18 9.65 20.72
CA TYR A 117 26.81 9.48 21.21
C TYR A 117 25.82 10.40 20.48
N LEU A 118 26.16 11.68 20.33
CA LEU A 118 25.30 12.63 19.62
C LEU A 118 25.07 12.21 18.16
N ARG A 119 26.14 11.82 17.44
CA ARG A 119 26.02 11.30 16.07
C ARG A 119 25.16 10.06 15.98
N LEU A 120 25.32 9.11 16.91
CA LEU A 120 24.51 7.90 16.94
C LEU A 120 23.03 8.23 17.17
N ASN A 121 22.74 9.19 18.05
CA ASN A 121 21.37 9.63 18.33
C ASN A 121 20.73 10.32 17.11
N GLU A 122 21.50 11.12 16.36
CA GLU A 122 21.07 11.70 15.08
C GLU A 122 20.75 10.61 14.05
N SER A 123 21.66 9.66 13.83
CA SER A 123 21.43 8.54 12.91
C SER A 123 20.22 7.68 13.31
N TYR A 124 20.00 7.47 14.61
CA TYR A 124 18.81 6.77 15.10
C TYR A 124 17.53 7.56 14.78
N SER A 125 17.54 8.88 14.97
CA SER A 125 16.38 9.73 14.63
C SER A 125 16.09 9.75 13.14
N GLU A 126 17.11 9.69 12.27
CA GLU A 126 16.94 9.59 10.82
C GLU A 126 16.34 8.24 10.45
N LEU A 127 16.90 7.14 10.97
CA LEU A 127 16.38 5.80 10.72
C LEU A 127 14.92 5.63 11.16
N ALA A 128 14.53 6.25 12.28
CA ALA A 128 13.14 6.24 12.75
C ALA A 128 12.19 6.95 11.77
N LYS A 129 12.63 8.05 11.15
CA LYS A 129 11.85 8.75 10.11
C LYS A 129 11.74 7.91 8.85
N ASP A 130 12.84 7.32 8.39
CA ASP A 130 12.86 6.45 7.21
C ASP A 130 11.93 5.24 7.40
N TYR A 131 11.91 4.65 8.59
CA TYR A 131 11.01 3.57 8.93
C TYR A 131 9.53 3.99 8.84
N GLN A 132 9.19 5.18 9.35
CA GLN A 132 7.82 5.70 9.25
C GLN A 132 7.41 5.92 7.78
N VAL A 133 8.28 6.52 6.96
CA VAL A 133 8.02 6.71 5.52
C VAL A 133 7.83 5.38 4.81
N LEU A 134 8.60 4.35 5.17
CA LEU A 134 8.44 3.01 4.59
C LEU A 134 7.10 2.38 4.98
N GLN A 135 6.64 2.57 6.22
CA GLN A 135 5.35 2.09 6.69
C GLN A 135 4.19 2.73 5.93
N GLU A 136 4.27 4.04 5.67
CA GLU A 136 3.26 4.77 4.87
C GLU A 136 3.21 4.24 3.42
N LYS A 137 4.37 4.05 2.77
CA LYS A 137 4.45 3.46 1.43
C LYS A 137 3.88 2.04 1.36
N TYR A 138 4.07 1.24 2.42
CA TYR A 138 3.52 -0.10 2.47
C TYR A 138 1.98 -0.08 2.54
N ALA A 139 1.41 0.80 3.36
CA ALA A 139 -0.04 0.96 3.44
C ALA A 139 -0.66 1.44 2.12
N GLU A 140 0.00 2.37 1.40
CA GLU A 140 -0.42 2.80 0.06
C GLU A 140 -0.42 1.64 -0.95
N LEU A 141 0.61 0.80 -0.91
CA LEU A 141 0.71 -0.37 -1.79
C LEU A 141 -0.39 -1.40 -1.50
N GLU A 142 -0.70 -1.66 -0.22
CA GLU A 142 -1.78 -2.56 0.19
C GLU A 142 -3.14 -2.05 -0.30
N ALA A 143 -3.41 -0.76 -0.17
CA ALA A 143 -4.63 -0.14 -0.69
C ALA A 143 -4.74 -0.25 -2.22
N SER A 144 -3.65 0.01 -2.95
CA SER A 144 -3.62 -0.14 -4.41
C SER A 144 -3.85 -1.59 -4.85
N TYR A 145 -3.34 -2.57 -4.10
CA TYR A 145 -3.57 -3.98 -4.38
C TYR A 145 -5.04 -4.36 -4.18
N GLY A 146 -5.68 -3.84 -3.12
CA GLY A 146 -7.11 -3.98 -2.89
C GLY A 146 -7.97 -3.40 -4.03
N ASP A 147 -7.66 -2.18 -4.49
CA ASP A 147 -8.36 -1.54 -5.61
C ASP A 147 -8.24 -2.38 -6.90
N LEU A 148 -7.04 -2.87 -7.20
CA LEU A 148 -6.81 -3.73 -8.36
C LEU A 148 -7.62 -5.03 -8.28
N GLY A 149 -7.67 -5.65 -7.09
CA GLY A 149 -8.52 -6.82 -6.84
C GLY A 149 -10.01 -6.54 -7.09
N GLY A 150 -10.50 -5.38 -6.63
CA GLY A 150 -11.86 -4.93 -6.89
C GLY A 150 -12.16 -4.74 -8.38
N ARG A 151 -11.25 -4.08 -9.12
CA ARG A 151 -11.38 -3.90 -10.58
C ARG A 151 -11.39 -5.22 -11.34
N ILE A 152 -10.56 -6.20 -10.95
CA ILE A 152 -10.55 -7.53 -11.56
C ILE A 152 -11.88 -8.25 -11.32
N ALA A 153 -12.45 -8.14 -10.11
CA ALA A 153 -13.74 -8.73 -9.80
C ALA A 153 -14.87 -8.09 -10.63
N ASP A 154 -14.89 -6.76 -10.74
CA ASP A 154 -15.84 -6.01 -11.57
C ASP A 154 -15.74 -6.41 -13.05
N LEU A 155 -14.51 -6.45 -13.60
CA LEU A 155 -14.28 -6.87 -14.98
C LEU A 155 -14.74 -8.29 -15.24
N ARG A 156 -14.52 -9.23 -14.31
CA ARG A 156 -15.02 -10.61 -14.44
C ARG A 156 -16.54 -10.66 -14.48
N SER A 157 -17.22 -9.90 -13.61
CA SER A 157 -18.68 -9.85 -13.59
C SER A 157 -19.25 -9.26 -14.88
N LYS A 158 -18.65 -8.18 -15.40
CA LYS A 158 -19.03 -7.60 -16.69
C LYS A 158 -18.82 -8.57 -17.84
N LEU A 159 -17.71 -9.30 -17.83
CA LEU A 159 -17.39 -10.29 -18.84
C LEU A 159 -18.36 -11.47 -18.83
N GLU A 160 -18.74 -11.95 -17.64
CA GLU A 160 -19.76 -13.01 -17.48
C GLU A 160 -21.13 -12.54 -18.01
N ALA A 161 -21.52 -11.30 -17.73
CA ALA A 161 -22.75 -10.72 -18.26
C ALA A 161 -22.75 -10.61 -19.79
N ILE A 162 -21.61 -10.30 -20.41
CA ILE A 162 -21.45 -10.27 -21.88
C ILE A 162 -21.47 -11.69 -22.44
N SER A 163 -20.73 -12.63 -21.85
CA SER A 163 -20.68 -14.03 -22.31
C SER A 163 -22.05 -14.72 -22.24
N LEU A 164 -22.95 -14.28 -21.37
CA LEU A 164 -24.35 -14.72 -21.35
C LEU A 164 -25.16 -14.25 -22.56
N ARG A 165 -24.77 -13.18 -23.27
CA ARG A 165 -25.51 -12.68 -24.44
C ARG A 165 -25.06 -13.31 -25.76
N VAL A 166 -23.93 -14.01 -25.74
CA VAL A 166 -23.22 -14.48 -26.93
C VAL A 166 -23.43 -15.99 -27.19
N LEU A 167 -24.03 -16.71 -26.24
CA LEU A 167 -24.39 -18.12 -26.41
C LEU A 167 -25.90 -18.23 -26.46
N ILE A 168 -26.50 -18.48 -27.64
CA ILE A 168 -27.90 -18.88 -27.78
C ILE A 168 -28.08 -20.27 -27.16
N SER A 169 -28.11 -20.30 -25.82
CA SER A 169 -28.52 -21.43 -25.01
C SER A 169 -29.92 -21.15 -24.49
N GLY A 170 -30.68 -22.20 -24.22
CA GLY A 170 -32.05 -22.06 -23.75
C GLY A 170 -32.22 -21.19 -22.49
N GLU A 171 -31.20 -21.10 -21.64
CA GLU A 171 -31.21 -20.27 -20.43
C GLU A 171 -31.15 -18.77 -20.73
N VAL A 172 -30.54 -18.37 -21.86
CA VAL A 172 -30.38 -16.96 -22.25
C VAL A 172 -31.71 -16.36 -22.68
N PHE A 173 -32.50 -17.11 -23.47
CA PHE A 173 -33.86 -16.68 -23.82
C PHE A 173 -34.70 -16.43 -22.56
N LYS A 174 -34.61 -17.30 -21.55
CA LYS A 174 -35.34 -17.09 -20.30
C LYS A 174 -34.94 -15.78 -19.60
N LEU A 175 -33.65 -15.47 -19.54
CA LEU A 175 -33.15 -14.24 -18.93
C LEU A 175 -33.59 -12.99 -19.71
N VAL A 176 -33.41 -12.98 -21.03
CA VAL A 176 -33.77 -11.82 -21.86
C VAL A 176 -35.26 -11.59 -21.91
N LEU A 177 -36.07 -12.66 -21.99
CA LEU A 177 -37.52 -12.54 -21.89
C LEU A 177 -37.96 -11.90 -20.56
N ASN A 178 -37.30 -12.22 -19.43
CA ASN A 178 -37.62 -11.54 -18.17
C ASN A 178 -37.19 -10.07 -18.14
N GLN A 179 -36.11 -9.71 -18.85
CA GLN A 179 -35.62 -8.33 -18.95
C GLN A 179 -36.41 -7.46 -19.95
N SER A 180 -37.16 -8.05 -20.87
CA SER A 180 -37.95 -7.32 -21.89
C SER A 180 -39.22 -6.65 -21.35
N ARG A 181 -39.37 -6.52 -20.03
CA ARG A 181 -40.50 -5.84 -19.37
C ARG A 181 -40.12 -4.36 -19.21
N ILE A 182 -40.41 -3.57 -20.24
CA ILE A 182 -40.08 -2.15 -20.32
C ILE A 182 -41.33 -1.34 -20.66
N ASP A 183 -41.39 -0.11 -20.17
CA ASP A 183 -42.57 0.77 -20.30
C ASP A 183 -42.87 1.11 -21.77
N GLU A 184 -41.84 1.17 -22.62
CA GLU A 184 -41.98 1.45 -24.06
C GLU A 184 -42.85 0.40 -24.79
N ILE A 185 -42.81 -0.86 -24.35
CA ILE A 185 -43.66 -1.92 -24.93
C ILE A 185 -45.13 -1.67 -24.59
N ASP A 186 -45.42 -1.26 -23.36
CA ASP A 186 -46.79 -0.98 -22.94
C ASP A 186 -47.36 0.22 -23.69
N GLU A 187 -46.55 1.27 -23.93
CA GLU A 187 -46.94 2.43 -24.76
C GLU A 187 -47.29 1.99 -26.19
N ILE A 188 -46.40 1.23 -26.86
CA ILE A 188 -46.63 0.77 -28.24
C ILE A 188 -47.88 -0.13 -28.30
N VAL A 189 -47.97 -1.12 -27.42
CA VAL A 189 -49.03 -2.13 -27.50
C VAL A 189 -50.39 -1.56 -27.13
N HIS A 190 -50.48 -0.77 -26.06
CA HIS A 190 -51.76 -0.26 -25.56
C HIS A 190 -52.17 1.07 -26.19
N GLU A 191 -51.24 2.00 -26.42
CA GLU A 191 -51.56 3.34 -26.91
C GLU A 191 -51.52 3.41 -28.44
N GLU A 192 -50.42 2.96 -29.07
CA GLU A 192 -50.28 3.03 -30.54
C GLU A 192 -51.13 1.96 -31.25
N LEU A 193 -51.02 0.70 -30.82
CA LEU A 193 -51.74 -0.41 -31.44
C LEU A 193 -53.18 -0.56 -30.92
N GLY A 194 -53.51 0.04 -29.78
CA GLY A 194 -54.83 -0.07 -29.17
C GLY A 194 -55.21 -1.51 -28.82
N LEU A 195 -54.23 -2.34 -28.45
CA LEU A 195 -54.44 -3.72 -28.06
C LEU A 195 -54.72 -3.82 -26.56
N SER A 196 -55.49 -4.82 -26.19
CA SER A 196 -55.78 -5.18 -24.80
C SER A 196 -55.88 -6.70 -24.68
N PRO A 197 -55.86 -7.25 -23.46
CA PRO A 197 -56.12 -8.67 -23.24
C PRO A 197 -57.42 -9.17 -23.91
N ASP A 198 -58.44 -8.32 -24.03
CA ASP A 198 -59.74 -8.64 -24.64
C ASP A 198 -59.75 -8.61 -26.19
N SER A 199 -58.70 -8.10 -26.83
CA SER A 199 -58.59 -8.12 -28.29
C SER A 199 -58.62 -9.57 -28.81
N PRO A 200 -59.14 -9.85 -30.02
CA PRO A 200 -59.08 -11.20 -30.57
C PRO A 200 -57.62 -11.65 -30.81
N PRO A 201 -57.23 -12.93 -30.51
CA PRO A 201 -55.85 -13.41 -30.65
C PRO A 201 -55.23 -13.14 -32.04
N ARG A 202 -56.00 -13.36 -33.10
CA ARG A 202 -55.59 -13.06 -34.48
C ARG A 202 -55.30 -11.57 -34.71
N VAL A 203 -56.07 -10.69 -34.08
CA VAL A 203 -55.87 -9.23 -34.19
C VAL A 203 -54.60 -8.82 -33.45
N LYS A 204 -54.35 -9.39 -32.25
CA LYS A 204 -53.08 -9.19 -31.53
C LYS A 204 -51.89 -9.60 -32.39
N ALA A 205 -51.93 -10.82 -32.92
CA ALA A 205 -50.87 -11.38 -33.78
C ALA A 205 -50.58 -10.51 -35.01
N LEU A 206 -51.63 -10.13 -35.76
CA LEU A 206 -51.47 -9.33 -36.97
C LEU A 206 -50.93 -7.94 -36.69
N LYS A 207 -51.48 -7.22 -35.70
CA LYS A 207 -51.04 -5.87 -35.38
C LYS A 207 -49.59 -5.84 -34.90
N VAL A 208 -49.20 -6.79 -34.04
CA VAL A 208 -47.80 -6.90 -33.59
C VAL A 208 -46.88 -7.22 -34.76
N PHE A 209 -47.23 -8.20 -35.59
CA PHE A 209 -46.45 -8.59 -36.76
C PHE A 209 -46.28 -7.44 -37.77
N GLU A 210 -47.38 -6.76 -38.14
CA GLU A 210 -47.36 -5.62 -39.06
C GLU A 210 -46.53 -4.47 -38.50
N TRP A 211 -46.70 -4.14 -37.22
CA TRP A 211 -45.93 -3.08 -36.57
C TRP A 211 -44.44 -3.34 -36.63
N ILE A 212 -43.99 -4.54 -36.25
CA ILE A 212 -42.57 -4.91 -36.34
C ILE A 212 -42.10 -4.85 -37.79
N THR A 213 -42.86 -5.47 -38.70
CA THR A 213 -42.54 -5.54 -40.13
C THR A 213 -42.42 -4.15 -40.78
N LEU A 214 -43.11 -3.13 -40.27
CA LEU A 214 -43.04 -1.76 -40.78
C LEU A 214 -41.98 -0.91 -40.07
N ASN A 215 -41.74 -1.14 -38.78
CA ASN A 215 -40.87 -0.29 -37.97
C ASN A 215 -39.43 -0.83 -37.79
N THR A 216 -39.15 -2.08 -38.17
CA THR A 216 -37.79 -2.66 -38.04
C THR A 216 -37.22 -3.16 -39.37
N GLN A 217 -35.91 -3.33 -39.49
CA GLN A 217 -35.26 -4.02 -40.62
C GLN A 217 -34.44 -5.21 -40.13
N TYR A 218 -34.27 -6.23 -40.97
CA TYR A 218 -33.42 -7.36 -40.70
C TYR A 218 -31.97 -6.95 -40.96
N VAL A 219 -31.15 -6.97 -39.91
CA VAL A 219 -29.71 -6.70 -39.98
C VAL A 219 -29.02 -7.78 -39.16
N ARG A 220 -28.11 -8.53 -39.78
CA ARG A 220 -27.33 -9.55 -39.07
C ARG A 220 -26.35 -8.90 -38.10
N ASP A 221 -26.11 -9.57 -37.00
CA ASP A 221 -25.10 -9.19 -36.03
C ASP A 221 -23.72 -8.95 -36.65
N GLN A 222 -23.02 -7.99 -36.07
CA GLN A 222 -21.58 -7.84 -36.27
C GLN A 222 -20.84 -8.85 -35.38
N TYR A 223 -19.62 -9.23 -35.75
CA TYR A 223 -18.79 -10.14 -34.95
C TYR A 223 -18.62 -9.63 -33.51
N HIS A 224 -19.15 -10.37 -32.54
CA HIS A 224 -19.04 -10.01 -31.12
C HIS A 224 -17.95 -10.88 -30.45
N PRO A 225 -16.87 -10.26 -29.94
CA PRO A 225 -15.86 -11.00 -29.18
C PRO A 225 -16.41 -11.36 -27.80
N TYR A 226 -16.30 -12.63 -27.41
CA TYR A 226 -16.65 -13.10 -26.07
C TYR A 226 -15.51 -13.90 -25.45
N TYR A 227 -15.53 -13.99 -24.12
CA TYR A 227 -14.48 -14.67 -23.37
C TYR A 227 -15.08 -15.75 -22.50
N GLN A 228 -14.67 -17.00 -22.76
CA GLN A 228 -15.11 -18.13 -21.98
C GLN A 228 -13.92 -19.06 -21.70
N SER A 229 -13.79 -19.50 -20.45
CA SER A 229 -12.78 -20.50 -20.04
C SER A 229 -11.32 -20.16 -20.41
N GLY A 230 -10.97 -18.88 -20.45
CA GLY A 230 -9.60 -18.44 -20.76
C GLY A 230 -9.34 -18.17 -22.25
N ILE A 231 -10.32 -18.39 -23.11
CA ILE A 231 -10.20 -18.26 -24.57
C ILE A 231 -11.05 -17.07 -25.02
N LEU A 232 -10.43 -16.18 -25.81
CA LEU A 232 -11.14 -15.14 -26.55
C LEU A 232 -11.63 -15.77 -27.86
N ASP A 233 -12.94 -15.80 -28.05
CA ASP A 233 -13.58 -16.33 -29.25
C ASP A 233 -14.54 -15.29 -29.83
N TYR A 234 -15.04 -15.52 -31.04
CA TYR A 234 -15.96 -14.64 -31.72
C TYR A 234 -17.25 -15.40 -32.01
N ALA A 235 -18.39 -14.80 -31.69
CA ALA A 235 -19.67 -15.33 -32.13
C ALA A 235 -20.26 -14.46 -33.23
N GLU A 236 -21.00 -15.12 -34.10
CA GLU A 236 -21.79 -14.51 -35.16
C GLU A 236 -23.25 -14.27 -34.72
N GLU A 237 -23.62 -14.61 -33.48
CA GLU A 237 -24.96 -14.50 -32.90
C GLU A 237 -24.90 -13.80 -31.52
N TYR A 238 -25.59 -12.67 -31.37
CA TYR A 238 -25.68 -11.81 -30.18
C TYR A 238 -27.12 -11.32 -30.03
N LEU A 239 -27.79 -11.77 -28.97
CA LEU A 239 -29.16 -11.35 -28.72
C LEU A 239 -29.22 -9.89 -28.20
N GLU A 240 -29.79 -8.99 -28.98
CA GLU A 240 -30.04 -7.60 -28.61
C GLU A 240 -31.22 -7.49 -27.62
N PRO A 241 -31.09 -6.71 -26.53
CA PRO A 241 -32.21 -6.37 -25.67
C PRO A 241 -33.31 -5.61 -26.42
N VAL A 242 -34.58 -5.83 -26.06
CA VAL A 242 -35.75 -5.22 -26.72
C VAL A 242 -35.67 -3.69 -26.84
N ASN A 243 -35.13 -2.99 -25.83
CA ASN A 243 -34.97 -1.53 -25.88
C ASN A 243 -33.93 -1.09 -26.93
N GLU A 244 -32.90 -1.90 -27.17
CA GLU A 244 -31.89 -1.66 -28.20
C GLU A 244 -32.48 -1.89 -29.59
N THR A 245 -33.15 -3.03 -29.81
CA THR A 245 -33.89 -3.34 -31.05
C THR A 245 -34.89 -2.23 -31.41
N LEU A 246 -35.65 -1.73 -30.42
CA LEU A 246 -36.59 -0.62 -30.62
C LEU A 246 -35.88 0.70 -30.97
N SER A 247 -34.78 1.01 -30.29
CA SER A 247 -34.03 2.26 -30.51
C SER A 247 -33.35 2.30 -31.86
N LEU A 248 -32.82 1.17 -32.33
CA LEU A 248 -32.14 1.08 -33.62
C LEU A 248 -33.14 0.92 -34.77
N GLY A 249 -34.29 0.28 -34.52
CA GLY A 249 -35.23 -0.08 -35.58
C GLY A 249 -34.66 -1.18 -36.50
N GLU A 250 -33.82 -2.04 -35.95
CA GLU A 250 -33.22 -3.18 -36.62
C GLU A 250 -32.99 -4.33 -35.63
N GLY A 251 -32.70 -5.51 -36.17
CA GLY A 251 -32.39 -6.72 -35.42
C GLY A 251 -32.48 -7.93 -36.34
N ASP A 252 -31.91 -9.05 -35.94
CA ASP A 252 -31.97 -10.29 -36.72
C ASP A 252 -33.12 -11.22 -36.26
N CYS A 253 -32.97 -12.55 -36.39
CA CYS A 253 -34.12 -13.44 -36.21
C CYS A 253 -34.56 -13.53 -34.75
N GLU A 254 -33.62 -13.61 -33.82
CA GLU A 254 -33.88 -13.69 -32.40
C GLU A 254 -34.35 -12.36 -31.82
N ASP A 255 -33.78 -11.24 -32.26
CA ASP A 255 -34.15 -9.91 -31.76
C ASP A 255 -35.61 -9.61 -32.10
N LEU A 256 -35.98 -9.83 -33.36
CA LEU A 256 -37.33 -9.58 -33.85
C LEU A 256 -38.34 -10.55 -33.25
N ALA A 257 -37.95 -11.80 -32.99
CA ALA A 257 -38.80 -12.77 -32.30
C ALA A 257 -38.99 -12.42 -30.82
N VAL A 258 -37.94 -11.97 -30.13
CA VAL A 258 -38.01 -11.53 -28.73
C VAL A 258 -38.84 -10.26 -28.57
N LEU A 259 -38.73 -9.32 -29.51
CA LEU A 259 -39.59 -8.14 -29.58
C LEU A 259 -41.06 -8.55 -29.80
N ALA A 260 -41.35 -9.42 -30.77
CA ALA A 260 -42.70 -9.94 -31.00
C ALA A 260 -43.27 -10.66 -29.75
N TYR A 261 -42.44 -11.45 -29.08
CA TYR A 261 -42.80 -12.12 -27.83
C TYR A 261 -43.16 -11.09 -26.74
N ALA A 262 -42.30 -10.08 -26.54
CA ALA A 262 -42.50 -9.06 -25.51
C ALA A 262 -43.80 -8.28 -25.73
N MET A 263 -44.09 -7.89 -26.98
CA MET A 263 -45.31 -7.18 -27.35
C MET A 263 -46.58 -8.03 -27.13
N LEU A 264 -46.57 -9.30 -27.54
CA LEU A 264 -47.73 -10.19 -27.34
C LEU A 264 -47.96 -10.50 -25.87
N ARG A 265 -46.88 -10.70 -25.11
CA ARG A 265 -46.94 -10.98 -23.67
C ARG A 265 -47.76 -9.92 -22.92
N ALA A 266 -47.58 -8.65 -23.25
CA ALA A 266 -48.27 -7.53 -22.60
C ALA A 266 -49.81 -7.61 -22.73
N VAL A 267 -50.33 -8.37 -23.71
CA VAL A 267 -51.76 -8.47 -24.01
C VAL A 267 -52.29 -9.91 -24.00
N LEU A 268 -51.63 -10.86 -23.34
CA LEU A 268 -52.19 -12.21 -23.16
C LEU A 268 -53.38 -12.21 -22.20
N ARG A 269 -54.29 -13.17 -22.40
CA ARG A 269 -55.36 -13.50 -21.47
C ARG A 269 -55.35 -14.99 -21.14
N GLU A 270 -56.22 -15.41 -20.24
CA GLU A 270 -56.39 -16.84 -19.91
C GLU A 270 -56.72 -17.66 -21.18
N GLY A 271 -56.06 -18.82 -21.33
CA GLY A 271 -56.19 -19.70 -22.51
C GLY A 271 -55.22 -19.37 -23.66
N GLU A 272 -54.41 -18.31 -23.52
CA GLU A 272 -53.40 -17.91 -24.49
C GLU A 272 -51.98 -18.16 -23.95
N GLU A 273 -51.12 -18.73 -24.78
CA GLU A 273 -49.72 -19.01 -24.43
C GLU A 273 -48.82 -18.66 -25.62
N ILE A 274 -47.63 -18.15 -25.34
CA ILE A 274 -46.62 -17.84 -26.37
C ILE A 274 -45.28 -18.47 -26.04
N TYR A 275 -44.58 -18.86 -27.08
CA TYR A 275 -43.28 -19.50 -27.02
C TYR A 275 -42.38 -18.88 -28.07
N LEU A 276 -41.11 -18.63 -27.73
CA LEU A 276 -40.09 -18.60 -28.76
C LEU A 276 -39.94 -20.02 -29.31
N ILE A 277 -39.91 -20.17 -30.62
CA ILE A 277 -39.73 -21.45 -31.31
C ILE A 277 -38.54 -21.34 -32.26
N VAL A 278 -37.67 -22.35 -32.24
CA VAL A 278 -36.42 -22.34 -33.00
C VAL A 278 -36.41 -23.49 -34.00
N LEU A 279 -36.20 -23.14 -35.27
CA LEU A 279 -35.82 -24.09 -36.32
C LEU A 279 -34.31 -24.27 -36.31
N ASN A 280 -33.88 -25.50 -36.51
CA ASN A 280 -32.48 -25.83 -36.69
C ASN A 280 -32.31 -26.58 -38.02
N SER A 281 -31.29 -26.21 -38.77
CA SER A 281 -30.80 -26.90 -39.97
C SER A 281 -29.31 -27.19 -39.82
N ILE A 282 -28.66 -27.70 -40.87
CA ILE A 282 -27.22 -28.02 -40.83
C ILE A 282 -26.37 -26.76 -40.64
N GLU A 283 -26.78 -25.63 -41.22
CA GLU A 283 -25.97 -24.41 -41.30
C GLU A 283 -26.62 -23.18 -40.65
N ILE A 284 -27.95 -23.21 -40.43
CA ILE A 284 -28.72 -22.03 -40.02
C ILE A 284 -29.66 -22.40 -38.88
N ARG A 285 -29.73 -21.52 -37.87
CA ARG A 285 -30.80 -21.46 -36.88
C ARG A 285 -31.71 -20.28 -37.17
N HIS A 286 -32.98 -20.43 -36.87
CA HIS A 286 -33.97 -19.39 -37.09
C HIS A 286 -35.00 -19.36 -35.96
N VAL A 287 -35.34 -18.18 -35.49
CA VAL A 287 -36.22 -17.99 -34.33
C VAL A 287 -37.49 -17.24 -34.75
N ALA A 288 -38.62 -17.69 -34.20
CA ALA A 288 -39.92 -17.04 -34.37
C ALA A 288 -40.75 -17.17 -33.08
N VAL A 289 -41.98 -16.67 -33.11
CA VAL A 289 -42.96 -16.83 -32.01
C VAL A 289 -44.05 -17.81 -32.42
N LEU A 290 -44.24 -18.84 -31.59
CA LEU A 290 -45.41 -19.72 -31.63
C LEU A 290 -46.45 -19.19 -30.64
N TYR A 291 -47.63 -18.87 -31.15
CA TYR A 291 -48.76 -18.37 -30.39
C TYR A 291 -49.87 -19.42 -30.35
N LYS A 292 -50.20 -19.90 -29.15
CA LYS A 292 -51.29 -20.82 -28.85
C LYS A 292 -52.48 -20.03 -28.28
N SER A 293 -53.66 -20.32 -28.81
CA SER A 293 -54.96 -19.88 -28.26
C SER A 293 -55.87 -21.10 -28.23
N ASP A 294 -56.29 -21.51 -27.04
CA ASP A 294 -56.98 -22.78 -26.81
C ASP A 294 -56.15 -23.96 -27.39
N ASP A 295 -56.71 -24.73 -28.33
CA ASP A 295 -56.08 -25.88 -29.01
C ASP A 295 -55.56 -25.55 -30.42
N LYS A 296 -55.43 -24.25 -30.75
CA LYS A 296 -54.96 -23.80 -32.07
C LYS A 296 -53.72 -22.94 -31.97
N PHE A 297 -52.97 -22.91 -33.06
CA PHE A 297 -51.62 -22.36 -33.12
C PHE A 297 -51.43 -21.45 -34.33
N LEU A 298 -50.56 -20.47 -34.17
CA LEU A 298 -50.13 -19.52 -35.18
C LEU A 298 -48.64 -19.23 -34.99
N ILE A 299 -47.91 -19.06 -36.10
CA ILE A 299 -46.53 -18.60 -36.12
C ILE A 299 -46.49 -17.12 -36.51
N ILE A 300 -45.67 -16.35 -35.79
CA ILE A 300 -45.31 -14.97 -36.09
C ILE A 300 -43.80 -14.93 -36.28
N ASP A 301 -43.37 -14.63 -37.50
CA ASP A 301 -41.98 -14.68 -37.91
C ASP A 301 -41.63 -13.39 -38.69
N PRO A 302 -41.34 -12.28 -37.98
CA PRO A 302 -41.05 -11.01 -38.63
C PRO A 302 -39.78 -11.07 -39.51
N ALA A 303 -38.77 -11.85 -39.10
CA ALA A 303 -37.52 -12.02 -39.84
C ALA A 303 -37.71 -12.79 -41.15
N GLY A 304 -38.62 -13.77 -41.18
CA GLY A 304 -39.09 -14.41 -42.43
C GLY A 304 -40.10 -13.60 -43.22
N SER A 305 -40.54 -12.45 -42.70
CA SER A 305 -41.68 -11.71 -43.23
C SER A 305 -42.93 -12.60 -43.35
N TYR A 306 -43.11 -13.52 -42.39
CA TYR A 306 -44.12 -14.57 -42.42
C TYR A 306 -45.01 -14.54 -41.17
N ILE A 307 -46.30 -14.76 -41.38
CA ILE A 307 -47.27 -15.06 -40.35
C ILE A 307 -48.17 -16.18 -40.87
N SER A 308 -48.55 -17.16 -40.05
CA SER A 308 -49.19 -18.41 -40.52
C SER A 308 -50.11 -18.26 -41.74
N ASP A 309 -49.79 -19.04 -42.77
CA ASP A 309 -50.41 -19.07 -44.10
C ASP A 309 -50.15 -17.85 -45.01
N ALA A 310 -49.23 -16.94 -44.67
CA ALA A 310 -48.93 -15.76 -45.47
C ALA A 310 -47.49 -15.23 -45.34
N LEU A 311 -46.85 -14.99 -46.49
CA LEU A 311 -45.75 -14.05 -46.66
C LEU A 311 -46.32 -12.64 -46.76
N ALA A 312 -45.86 -11.73 -45.90
CA ALA A 312 -46.04 -10.30 -46.08
C ALA A 312 -45.05 -9.76 -47.11
N ALA A 313 -45.54 -9.02 -48.09
CA ALA A 313 -44.74 -8.42 -49.12
C ALA A 313 -45.27 -7.05 -49.54
N PHE A 314 -44.38 -6.15 -49.95
CA PHE A 314 -44.77 -4.97 -50.71
C PHE A 314 -44.85 -5.31 -52.18
N GLN A 315 -45.99 -5.02 -52.80
CA GLN A 315 -46.16 -5.12 -54.25
C GLN A 315 -46.19 -3.72 -54.84
N MET A 316 -45.30 -3.45 -55.79
CA MET A 316 -45.20 -2.17 -56.49
C MET A 316 -45.21 -2.38 -58.00
N VAL A 317 -45.83 -1.46 -58.72
CA VAL A 317 -45.81 -1.47 -60.19
C VAL A 317 -44.79 -0.45 -60.67
N ILE A 318 -43.71 -0.93 -61.29
CA ILE A 318 -42.65 -0.08 -61.83
C ILE A 318 -42.68 -0.07 -63.35
N ARG A 319 -42.25 1.03 -63.97
CA ARG A 319 -42.11 1.14 -65.42
C ARG A 319 -40.65 0.93 -65.83
N ARG A 320 -40.36 -0.13 -66.58
CA ARG A 320 -39.03 -0.42 -67.11
C ARG A 320 -38.70 0.56 -68.24
N MET A 321 -37.56 1.25 -68.15
CA MET A 321 -37.08 2.14 -69.23
C MET A 321 -35.96 1.46 -70.04
N PRO A 322 -35.89 1.67 -71.37
CA PRO A 322 -36.75 2.53 -72.19
C PRO A 322 -38.02 1.83 -72.73
N THR A 323 -38.24 0.55 -72.43
CA THR A 323 -39.32 -0.25 -73.05
C THR A 323 -40.74 0.21 -72.68
N GLY A 324 -40.89 0.91 -71.55
CA GLY A 324 -42.17 1.40 -71.04
C GLY A 324 -43.05 0.32 -70.40
N GLU A 325 -42.56 -0.91 -70.34
CA GLU A 325 -43.25 -2.08 -69.78
C GLU A 325 -43.50 -1.91 -68.28
N LEU A 326 -44.72 -2.22 -67.83
CA LEU A 326 -45.06 -2.24 -66.42
C LEU A 326 -44.70 -3.60 -65.83
N MET A 327 -43.94 -3.60 -64.74
CA MET A 327 -43.53 -4.81 -64.03
C MET A 327 -44.06 -4.74 -62.59
N LEU A 328 -44.64 -5.84 -62.12
CA LEU A 328 -44.93 -6.02 -60.71
C LEU A 328 -43.65 -6.48 -60.00
N VAL A 329 -43.23 -5.72 -59.01
CA VAL A 329 -42.08 -6.07 -58.16
C VAL A 329 -42.59 -6.34 -56.76
N THR A 330 -42.19 -7.49 -56.24
CA THR A 330 -42.44 -7.91 -54.87
C THR A 330 -41.19 -7.66 -54.06
N LEU A 331 -41.30 -6.88 -52.98
CA LEU A 331 -40.22 -6.62 -52.05
C LEU A 331 -40.56 -7.22 -50.69
N ILE A 332 -39.56 -7.77 -50.00
CA ILE A 332 -39.69 -8.25 -48.63
C ILE A 332 -39.51 -7.05 -47.68
N PRO A 333 -40.53 -6.65 -46.90
CA PRO A 333 -40.47 -5.46 -46.08
C PRO A 333 -39.34 -5.48 -45.05
N ILE A 334 -39.06 -6.63 -44.42
CA ILE A 334 -38.01 -6.68 -43.41
C ILE A 334 -36.60 -6.40 -44.00
N SER A 335 -36.41 -6.62 -45.30
CA SER A 335 -35.14 -6.29 -45.99
C SER A 335 -34.98 -4.81 -46.35
N ILE A 336 -35.91 -3.94 -45.93
CA ILE A 336 -35.92 -2.51 -46.29
C ILE A 336 -35.87 -1.68 -45.01
N ASN A 337 -35.03 -0.65 -45.02
CA ASN A 337 -34.93 0.32 -43.92
C ASN A 337 -36.30 0.96 -43.58
N PRO A 338 -36.67 1.08 -42.29
CA PRO A 338 -37.98 1.59 -41.86
C PRO A 338 -38.36 2.96 -42.45
N LYS A 339 -37.39 3.87 -42.60
CA LYS A 339 -37.63 5.20 -43.17
C LYS A 339 -38.01 5.12 -44.65
N VAL A 340 -37.41 4.19 -45.39
CA VAL A 340 -37.72 3.95 -46.81
C VAL A 340 -39.10 3.31 -46.95
N LYS A 341 -39.45 2.37 -46.07
CA LYS A 341 -40.80 1.76 -46.05
C LYS A 341 -41.89 2.79 -45.80
N SER A 342 -41.69 3.61 -44.77
CA SER A 342 -42.61 4.69 -44.42
C SER A 342 -42.82 5.63 -45.62
N TRP A 343 -41.73 6.05 -46.25
CA TRP A 343 -41.80 6.88 -47.47
C TRP A 343 -42.56 6.18 -48.62
N LEU A 344 -42.29 4.89 -48.89
CA LEU A 344 -42.99 4.15 -49.94
C LEU A 344 -44.50 4.08 -49.71
N ILE A 345 -44.93 3.85 -48.47
CA ILE A 345 -46.35 3.78 -48.10
C ILE A 345 -47.00 5.17 -48.15
N GLU A 346 -46.36 6.19 -47.58
CA GLU A 346 -46.88 7.57 -47.55
C GLU A 346 -47.09 8.15 -48.95
N GLN A 347 -46.20 7.81 -49.89
CA GLN A 347 -46.34 8.23 -51.29
C GLN A 347 -47.33 7.35 -52.09
N GLY A 348 -47.90 6.30 -51.48
CA GLY A 348 -48.79 5.35 -52.14
C GLY A 348 -48.11 4.45 -53.16
N PHE A 349 -46.79 4.25 -53.04
CA PHE A 349 -46.02 3.38 -53.94
C PHE A 349 -46.03 1.91 -53.51
N ALA A 350 -46.30 1.63 -52.23
CA ALA A 350 -46.38 0.28 -51.70
C ALA A 350 -47.48 0.18 -50.65
N GLU A 351 -48.10 -1.00 -50.59
CA GLU A 351 -48.95 -1.44 -49.47
C GLU A 351 -48.56 -2.87 -49.09
N ILE A 352 -48.75 -3.24 -47.82
CA ILE A 352 -48.50 -4.61 -47.36
C ILE A 352 -49.57 -5.53 -47.93
N ASN A 353 -49.11 -6.56 -48.64
CA ASN A 353 -49.95 -7.59 -49.24
C ASN A 353 -49.53 -8.94 -48.70
N TYR A 354 -50.52 -9.83 -48.55
CA TYR A 354 -50.33 -11.16 -48.01
C TYR A 354 -50.45 -12.20 -49.11
N LEU A 355 -49.36 -12.91 -49.34
CA LEU A 355 -49.20 -13.85 -50.43
C LEU A 355 -48.86 -15.23 -49.89
N LYS A 356 -49.22 -16.30 -50.59
CA LYS A 356 -48.73 -17.64 -50.26
C LYS A 356 -47.23 -17.75 -50.50
N SER A 357 -46.55 -18.57 -49.70
CA SER A 357 -45.11 -18.78 -49.83
C SER A 357 -44.75 -19.50 -51.14
N GLU A 358 -45.58 -20.44 -51.59
CA GLU A 358 -45.27 -21.36 -52.69
C GLU A 358 -45.42 -20.70 -54.08
N ASP A 359 -46.52 -19.99 -54.29
CA ASP A 359 -46.90 -19.47 -55.62
C ASP A 359 -47.15 -17.96 -55.66
N ARG A 360 -46.97 -17.28 -54.52
CA ARG A 360 -47.20 -15.83 -54.35
C ARG A 360 -48.63 -15.39 -54.69
N SER A 361 -49.62 -16.29 -54.67
CA SER A 361 -51.04 -15.94 -54.82
C SER A 361 -51.58 -15.24 -53.57
N PRO A 362 -52.58 -14.34 -53.68
CA PRO A 362 -53.17 -13.68 -52.51
C PRO A 362 -53.76 -14.66 -51.50
N THR A 363 -53.58 -14.39 -50.20
CA THR A 363 -54.05 -15.25 -49.10
C THR A 363 -54.51 -14.43 -47.90
N VAL A 364 -55.12 -15.09 -46.91
CA VAL A 364 -55.55 -14.47 -45.66
C VAL A 364 -54.52 -14.79 -44.58
N PRO A 365 -53.87 -13.78 -43.96
CA PRO A 365 -52.82 -14.01 -43.00
C PRO A 365 -53.34 -14.38 -41.61
N GLY A 366 -52.46 -15.00 -40.82
CA GLY A 366 -52.63 -15.15 -39.38
C GLY A 366 -53.80 -16.05 -39.02
N LYS A 367 -53.98 -17.16 -39.74
CA LYS A 367 -54.99 -18.16 -39.41
C LYS A 367 -54.47 -19.06 -38.29
N PHE A 368 -55.25 -19.19 -37.22
CA PHE A 368 -55.02 -20.18 -36.18
C PHE A 368 -55.46 -21.57 -36.69
N SER A 369 -54.51 -22.50 -36.78
CA SER A 369 -54.68 -23.85 -37.32
C SER A 369 -54.25 -24.92 -36.29
N ASN A 370 -54.39 -26.21 -36.62
CA ASN A 370 -53.79 -27.26 -35.79
C ASN A 370 -52.25 -27.20 -35.90
N ILE A 371 -51.55 -27.73 -34.91
CA ILE A 371 -50.09 -27.61 -34.83
C ILE A 371 -49.36 -28.23 -36.02
N GLU A 372 -49.83 -29.36 -36.57
CA GLU A 372 -49.23 -29.97 -37.75
C GLU A 372 -49.22 -29.01 -38.93
N ASP A 373 -50.40 -28.50 -39.30
CA ASP A 373 -50.53 -27.58 -40.44
C ASP A 373 -49.72 -26.29 -40.21
N THR A 374 -49.76 -25.76 -38.98
CA THR A 374 -49.03 -24.54 -38.60
C THR A 374 -47.52 -24.70 -38.75
N ILE A 375 -46.94 -25.80 -38.26
CA ILE A 375 -45.49 -26.04 -38.33
C ILE A 375 -45.06 -26.47 -39.73
N THR A 376 -45.84 -27.30 -40.42
CA THR A 376 -45.54 -27.71 -41.79
C THR A 376 -45.52 -26.49 -42.72
N SER A 377 -46.51 -25.59 -42.64
CA SER A 377 -46.51 -24.36 -43.45
C SER A 377 -45.31 -23.46 -43.16
N TRP A 378 -44.88 -23.37 -41.90
CA TRP A 378 -43.73 -22.56 -41.53
C TRP A 378 -42.39 -23.16 -42.00
N ILE A 379 -42.19 -24.48 -41.84
CA ILE A 379 -41.02 -25.17 -42.39
C ILE A 379 -41.00 -25.07 -43.92
N ASP A 380 -42.17 -25.16 -44.56
CA ASP A 380 -42.29 -25.03 -46.01
C ASP A 380 -41.96 -23.63 -46.52
N HIS A 381 -42.26 -22.59 -45.73
CA HIS A 381 -41.85 -21.21 -46.02
C HIS A 381 -40.32 -21.07 -46.07
N TRP A 382 -39.61 -21.77 -45.18
CA TRP A 382 -38.14 -21.76 -45.08
C TRP A 382 -37.45 -22.87 -45.89
N ARG A 383 -38.17 -23.61 -46.74
CA ARG A 383 -37.66 -24.85 -47.35
C ARG A 383 -36.42 -24.62 -48.22
N ASP A 384 -36.36 -23.50 -48.92
CA ASP A 384 -35.26 -23.20 -49.85
C ASP A 384 -34.03 -22.67 -49.11
N GLU A 385 -34.23 -21.86 -48.06
CA GLU A 385 -33.17 -21.27 -47.25
C GLU A 385 -32.65 -22.21 -46.14
N MET A 386 -33.49 -23.09 -45.59
CA MET A 386 -33.16 -24.02 -44.51
C MET A 386 -33.52 -25.49 -44.86
N PRO A 387 -32.82 -26.12 -45.82
CA PRO A 387 -33.10 -27.51 -46.19
C PRO A 387 -32.99 -28.47 -45.00
N GLY A 388 -34.03 -29.26 -44.78
CA GLY A 388 -34.08 -30.23 -43.67
C GLY A 388 -34.33 -29.61 -42.29
N ALA A 389 -34.83 -28.37 -42.22
CA ALA A 389 -35.19 -27.73 -40.97
C ALA A 389 -36.17 -28.57 -40.15
N TYR A 390 -35.96 -28.57 -38.84
CA TYR A 390 -36.87 -29.17 -37.86
C TYR A 390 -37.00 -28.27 -36.63
N VAL A 391 -38.11 -28.43 -35.90
CA VAL A 391 -38.30 -27.71 -34.62
C VAL A 391 -37.33 -28.30 -33.60
N TYR A 392 -36.34 -27.50 -33.21
CA TYR A 392 -35.29 -27.91 -32.29
C TYR A 392 -35.59 -27.52 -30.85
N MET A 393 -36.20 -26.36 -30.63
CA MET A 393 -36.37 -25.82 -29.29
C MET A 393 -37.61 -24.95 -29.17
N VAL A 394 -38.20 -24.94 -27.98
CA VAL A 394 -39.07 -23.86 -27.53
C VAL A 394 -38.60 -23.29 -26.21
N ALA A 395 -38.82 -22.00 -26.00
CA ALA A 395 -38.51 -21.30 -24.75
C ALA A 395 -39.62 -20.32 -24.37
N ASN A 396 -39.82 -20.12 -23.07
CA ASN A 396 -40.64 -19.05 -22.50
C ASN A 396 -39.98 -18.51 -21.23
N GLU A 397 -40.65 -17.62 -20.49
CA GLU A 397 -40.13 -17.02 -19.25
C GLU A 397 -39.82 -18.04 -18.13
N THR A 398 -40.31 -19.28 -18.23
CA THR A 398 -40.24 -20.27 -17.15
C THR A 398 -39.30 -21.43 -17.45
N TYR A 399 -39.28 -21.92 -18.69
CA TYR A 399 -38.47 -23.07 -19.09
C TYR A 399 -38.04 -23.00 -20.55
N THR A 400 -37.06 -23.85 -20.86
CA THR A 400 -36.63 -24.15 -22.22
C THR A 400 -36.61 -25.66 -22.43
N ARG A 401 -37.05 -26.11 -23.62
CA ARG A 401 -37.11 -27.53 -23.97
C ARG A 401 -36.63 -27.75 -25.40
N THR A 402 -35.76 -28.75 -25.58
CA THR A 402 -35.21 -29.15 -26.88
C THR A 402 -35.82 -30.46 -27.38
N PHE A 403 -35.85 -30.63 -28.70
CA PHE A 403 -36.42 -31.78 -29.41
C PHE A 403 -35.43 -32.32 -30.44
N GLN A 404 -35.54 -33.61 -30.75
CA GLN A 404 -34.69 -34.27 -31.76
C GLN A 404 -35.35 -34.28 -33.15
N SER A 405 -36.65 -33.98 -33.23
CA SER A 405 -37.41 -33.90 -34.47
C SER A 405 -38.69 -33.07 -34.30
N THR A 406 -39.24 -32.58 -35.42
CA THR A 406 -40.55 -31.91 -35.42
C THR A 406 -41.67 -32.80 -34.88
N SER A 407 -41.61 -34.11 -35.12
CA SER A 407 -42.59 -35.06 -34.57
C SER A 407 -42.54 -35.13 -33.04
N ASP A 408 -41.34 -35.07 -32.45
CA ASP A 408 -41.19 -35.06 -30.99
C ASP A 408 -41.78 -33.78 -30.38
N PHE A 409 -41.56 -32.64 -31.04
CA PHE A 409 -42.18 -31.37 -30.66
C PHE A 409 -43.71 -31.43 -30.73
N ILE A 410 -44.27 -31.92 -31.84
CA ILE A 410 -45.73 -32.01 -32.03
C ILE A 410 -46.37 -32.93 -30.99
N ASN A 411 -45.75 -34.06 -30.68
CA ASN A 411 -46.24 -34.97 -29.64
C ASN A 411 -46.25 -34.28 -28.27
N TRP A 412 -45.20 -33.53 -27.95
CA TRP A 412 -45.10 -32.85 -26.66
C TRP A 412 -46.13 -31.73 -26.49
N ILE A 413 -46.32 -30.86 -27.49
CA ILE A 413 -47.20 -29.69 -27.36
C ILE A 413 -48.69 -30.08 -27.35
N LYS A 414 -49.03 -31.27 -27.85
CA LYS A 414 -50.39 -31.82 -27.80
C LYS A 414 -50.77 -32.44 -26.45
N GLY A 415 -49.79 -32.74 -25.59
CA GLY A 415 -49.99 -33.45 -24.32
C GLY A 415 -49.75 -34.94 -24.45
#